data_AF-A0A2D9CHR6-F1
#
_entry.id   AF-A0A2D9CHR6-F1
#
_cell.length_a   1.000
_cell.length_b   1.000
_cell.length_c   1.000
_cell.angle_alpha   90.00
_cell.angle_beta   90.00
_cell.angle_gamma   90.00
#
_symmetry.space_group_name_H-M   'P 1'
#
loop_
_entity.id
_entity.type
_entity.pdbx_description
1 polymer ?
#
loop_
_entity_poly.entity_id
_entity_poly.type
_entity_poly.pdbx_seq_one_letter_code
_entity_poly.pdbx_strand_id
1 'polypeptide(L)' 'MNNLKPLVNDKVLWDSFLEEVDRRIAEVHRVMEQSSRAEELFRLQGQAFALRKMKQLRDQVNG' A
#
# COMPACT_ATOMS: atom_id res chain seq x y z
N MET A 1 22.63 6.05 -8.43
CA MET A 1 21.92 4.79 -8.74
C MET A 1 20.54 4.86 -8.11
N ASN A 2 19.48 4.59 -8.87
CA ASN A 2 18.14 4.48 -8.30
C ASN A 2 17.99 3.07 -7.71
N ASN A 3 18.28 2.94 -6.40
CA ASN A 3 18.33 1.66 -5.69
C ASN A 3 16.96 0.99 -5.52
N LEU A 4 15.89 1.61 -6.03
CA LEU A 4 14.53 1.04 -6.05
C LEU A 4 14.28 0.14 -7.26
N LYS A 5 15.07 0.26 -8.34
CA LYS A 5 14.91 -0.58 -9.53
C LYS A 5 14.96 -2.09 -9.25
N PRO A 6 15.85 -2.61 -8.39
CA PRO A 6 15.86 -4.04 -8.04
C PRO A 6 14.55 -4.49 -7.36
N LEU A 7 13.97 -3.66 -6.50
CA LEU A 7 12.72 -3.98 -5.80
C LEU A 7 11.53 -4.07 -6.76
N VAL A 8 11.40 -3.11 -7.68
CA VAL A 8 10.20 -3.02 -8.55
C VAL A 8 10.27 -3.84 -9.83
N ASN A 9 11.46 -4.33 -10.20
CA ASN A 9 11.67 -5.10 -11.45
C ASN A 9 11.94 -6.58 -11.22
N ASP A 10 12.25 -7.01 -10.00
CA ASP A 10 12.21 -8.42 -9.64
C ASP A 10 10.76 -8.83 -9.40
N LYS A 11 10.25 -9.76 -10.21
CA LYS A 11 8.83 -10.19 -10.14
C LYS A 11 8.49 -10.81 -8.79
N VAL A 12 9.36 -11.66 -8.24
CA VAL A 12 9.09 -12.38 -6.99
C VAL A 12 9.05 -11.40 -5.82
N LEU A 13 10.01 -10.47 -5.77
CA LEU A 13 10.05 -9.43 -4.75
C LEU A 13 8.87 -8.47 -4.87
N TRP A 14 8.54 -8.04 -6.09
CA TRP A 14 7.42 -7.14 -6.34
C TRP A 14 6.08 -7.76 -5.97
N ASP A 15 5.83 -9.01 -6.36
CA ASP A 15 4.60 -9.72 -6.02
C ASP A 15 4.47 -9.91 -4.49
N SER A 16 5.56 -10.31 -3.82
CA SER A 16 5.59 -10.44 -2.35
C SER A 16 5.32 -9.10 -1.65
N PHE A 17 5.85 -8.00 -2.20
CA PHE A 17 5.57 -6.65 -1.71
C PHE A 17 4.10 -6.27 -1.90
N LEU A 18 3.53 -6.53 -3.08
CA LEU A 18 2.11 -6.26 -3.34
C LEU A 18 1.20 -7.05 -2.40
N GLU A 19 1.51 -8.32 -2.15
CA GLU A 19 0.74 -9.16 -1.21
C GLU A 19 0.75 -8.58 0.20
N GLU A 20 1.92 -8.14 0.69
CA GLU A 20 2.03 -7.49 2.00
C GLU A 20 1.25 -6.17 2.07
N VAL A 21 1.31 -5.34 1.01
CA VAL A 21 0.52 -4.10 0.93
C VAL A 21 -0.98 -4.40 0.95
N ASP A 22 -1.42 -5.44 0.23
CA ASP A 22 -2.83 -5.84 0.19
C ASP A 22 -3.31 -6.39 1.54
N ARG A 23 -2.48 -7.18 2.25
CA ARG A 23 -2.77 -7.60 3.64
C ARG A 23 -2.97 -6.41 4.57
N ARG A 24 -2.11 -5.40 4.48
CA ARG A 24 -2.22 -4.18 5.30
C ARG A 24 -3.46 -3.36 4.94
N ILE A 25 -3.81 -3.26 3.67
CA ILE A 25 -5.04 -2.57 3.24
C ILE A 25 -6.26 -3.29 3.80
N ALA A 26 -6.30 -4.62 3.76
CA ALA A 26 -7.39 -5.41 4.33
C ALA A 26 -7.54 -5.16 5.85
N GLU A 27 -6.42 -5.08 6.57
CA GLU A 27 -6.43 -4.76 8.00
C GLU A 27 -6.97 -3.35 8.27
N VAL A 28 -6.58 -2.35 7.47
CA VAL A 28 -7.13 -0.99 7.59
C VAL A 28 -8.66 -1.00 7.39
N HIS A 29 -9.17 -1.73 6.40
CA HIS A 29 -10.62 -1.86 6.20
C HIS A 29 -11.31 -2.54 7.38
N ARG A 30 -10.72 -3.61 7.92
CA ARG A 30 -11.24 -4.29 9.12
C ARG A 30 -11.35 -3.32 10.30
N VAL A 31 -10.36 -2.44 10.48
CA VAL A 31 -10.39 -1.42 11.54
C VAL A 31 -11.43 -0.33 11.23
N MET A 32 -11.58 0.06 9.96
CA MET A 32 -12.63 1.01 9.55
C MET A 32 -14.03 0.50 9.89
N GLU A 33 -14.31 -0.78 9.64
CA GLU A 33 -15.60 -1.41 9.96
C GLU A 33 -15.92 -1.39 11.45
N GLN A 34 -14.89 -1.41 12.30
CA GLN A 34 -15.02 -1.39 13.76
C GLN A 34 -15.00 0.03 14.36
N SER A 35 -14.70 1.05 13.55
CA SER A 35 -14.54 2.43 13.99
C SER A 35 -15.88 3.18 14.00
N SER A 36 -16.17 3.88 15.10
CA SER A 36 -17.41 4.67 15.26
C SER A 36 -17.22 6.18 15.09
N ARG A 37 -15.96 6.65 15.07
CA ARG A 37 -15.64 8.09 14.98
C ARG A 37 -15.26 8.49 13.56
N ALA A 38 -15.87 9.56 13.05
CA ALA A 38 -15.57 10.08 11.71
C ALA A 38 -14.09 10.47 11.53
N GLU A 39 -13.48 11.08 12.56
CA GLU A 39 -12.05 11.43 12.54
C GLU A 39 -11.12 10.23 12.37
N GLU A 40 -11.48 9.09 12.96
CA GLU A 40 -10.73 7.83 12.83
C GLU A 40 -10.89 7.27 11.42
N LEU A 41 -12.11 7.28 10.89
CA LEU A 41 -12.39 6.88 9.51
C LEU A 41 -11.59 7.72 8.49
N PHE A 42 -11.50 9.03 8.65
CA PHE A 42 -10.70 9.88 7.75
C PHE A 42 -9.22 9.55 7.79
N ARG A 43 -8.66 9.26 8.98
CA ARG A 43 -7.25 8.83 9.10
C ARG A 43 -7.01 7.47 8.45
N LEU A 44 -7.90 6.51 8.67
CA LEU A 44 -7.82 5.17 8.08
C LEU A 44 -7.96 5.23 6.55
N GLN A 45 -8.84 6.07 6.02
CA GLN A 45 -8.94 6.33 4.58
C GLN A 45 -7.63 6.87 4.00
N GLY A 46 -6.99 7.83 4.69
CA GLY A 46 -5.68 8.36 4.31
C GLY A 46 -4.59 7.27 4.31
N GLN A 47 -4.59 6.41 5.33
CA GLN A 47 -3.68 5.27 5.41
C GLN A 47 -3.88 4.29 4.24
N ALA A 48 -5.12 3.89 3.95
CA ALA A 48 -5.43 3.00 2.84
C ALA A 48 -5.08 3.64 1.49
N PHE A 49 -5.27 4.96 1.34
CA PHE A 49 -4.86 5.69 0.15
C PHE A 49 -3.34 5.67 -0.04
N ALA A 50 -2.56 5.94 1.01
CA ALA A 50 -1.10 5.90 0.96
C ALA A 50 -0.58 4.49 0.60
N LEU A 51 -1.15 3.43 1.19
CA LEU A 51 -0.82 2.04 0.83
C LEU A 51 -1.12 1.73 -0.64
N ARG A 52 -2.26 2.18 -1.17
CA ARG A 52 -2.58 2.02 -2.60
C ARG A 52 -1.59 2.76 -3.50
N LYS A 53 -1.09 3.93 -3.09
CA LYS A 53 -0.03 4.65 -3.81
C LYS A 53 1.26 3.84 -3.90
N MET A 54 1.59 3.04 -2.88
CA MET A 54 2.77 2.18 -2.92
C MET A 54 2.69 1.12 -4.03
N LYS A 55 1.50 0.66 -4.41
CA LYS A 55 1.31 -0.25 -5.55
C LYS A 55 1.64 0.40 -6.91
N GLN A 56 1.69 1.73 -6.97
CA GLN A 56 2.06 2.49 -8.17
C GLN A 56 3.57 2.75 -8.26
N LEU A 57 4.35 2.31 -7.27
CA LEU A 57 5.79 2.59 -7.19
C LEU A 57 6.55 2.07 -8.41
N ARG A 58 6.17 0.89 -8.94
CA ARG A 58 6.79 0.32 -10.14
C ARG A 58 6.66 1.25 -11.35
N ASP A 59 5.46 1.80 -11.57
CA ASP A 59 5.21 2.70 -12.69
C ASP A 59 5.97 4.03 -12.50
N GLN A 60 6.09 4.51 -11.26
CA GLN A 60 6.83 5.73 -10.94
C GLN A 60 8.35 5.58 -11.08
N VAL A 61 8.89 4.39 -10.83
CA VAL A 61 10.33 4.11 -10.90
C VAL A 61 10.77 3.74 -12.32
N ASN A 62 9.86 3.16 -13.12
CA ASN A 62 10.14 2.71 -14.48
C ASN A 62 9.63 3.64 -15.58
N GLY A 63 8.67 4.52 -15.27
CA GLY A 63 8.25 5.64 -16.14
C GLY A 63 9.29 6.75 -16.17
#